data_AF-A0A7J5AC28-F1
#
_entry.id   AF-A0A7J5AC28-F1
#
_cell.length_a   1.000
_cell.length_b   1.000
_cell.length_c   1.000
_cell.angle_alpha   90.00
_cell.angle_beta   90.00
_cell.angle_gamma   90.00
#
_symmetry.space_group_name_H-M   'P 1'
#
loop_
_entity.id
_entity.type
_entity.pdbx_description
1 polymer ?
#
loop_
_entity_poly.entity_id
_entity_poly.type
_entity_poly.pdbx_seq_one_letter_code
_entity_poly.pdbx_strand_id
1 'polypeptide(L)'
;MKKSYLLLATLALMNISFAQKKSSGVVSLRTGSTIISIQIDLNQTTSLATFTVVGPSTRWFSIGFNATTMASNTDCITSSGTAVLDQVLPGGHQEANTDATNNLTVVSNVVNGTSRTIIATRPFNTGDSEDYTFNFANNTLNLIWANGPSGVIDPGVEHSSFGTKSASFATLGTENFASLDKISIYPNPSNGIFTISKNSIIQITKIKIFDTNAKLLKEIKSDANNQENAIDLSSFTKGIYFMEISNKEDKIIKKIILQ
;
A
#
# COMPACT_ATOMS: atom_id res chain seq x y z
N MET A 1 6.74 21.61 40.01
CA MET A 1 5.60 20.97 39.31
C MET A 1 5.35 21.46 37.87
N LYS A 2 6.31 22.12 37.18
CA LYS A 2 6.09 22.68 35.82
C LYS A 2 6.69 21.88 34.66
N LYS A 3 7.47 20.83 34.92
CA LYS A 3 8.16 20.03 33.88
C LYS A 3 7.34 18.85 33.33
N SER A 4 6.27 18.44 34.02
CA SER A 4 5.45 17.27 33.61
C SER A 4 4.43 17.59 32.52
N TYR A 5 3.96 18.85 32.43
CA TYR A 5 2.97 19.26 31.43
C TYR A 5 3.59 19.49 30.05
N LEU A 6 4.89 19.82 29.99
CA LEU A 6 5.59 20.01 28.73
C LEU A 6 5.79 18.67 27.99
N LEU A 7 6.07 17.59 28.73
CA LEU A 7 6.24 16.25 28.16
C LEU A 7 4.92 15.68 27.63
N LEU A 8 3.80 15.94 28.32
CA LEU A 8 2.46 15.54 27.89
C LEU A 8 1.98 16.37 26.68
N ALA A 9 2.33 17.66 26.62
CA ALA A 9 2.05 18.51 25.46
C ALA A 9 2.90 18.15 24.23
N THR A 10 4.14 17.68 24.42
CA THR A 10 4.97 17.17 23.30
C THR A 10 4.52 15.80 22.79
N LEU A 11 3.90 14.97 23.63
CA LEU A 11 3.36 13.66 23.22
C LEU A 11 2.06 13.79 22.43
N ALA A 12 1.26 14.83 22.69
CA ALA A 12 0.08 15.18 21.91
C ALA A 12 0.39 15.74 20.49
N LEU A 13 1.66 16.10 20.24
CA LEU A 13 2.15 16.57 18.92
C LEU A 13 2.82 15.46 18.10
N MET A 14 2.99 14.26 18.65
CA MET A 14 3.46 13.11 17.90
C MET A 14 2.28 12.52 17.14
N ASN A 15 1.97 13.09 15.97
CA ASN A 15 1.23 12.36 14.95
C ASN A 15 2.10 11.16 14.56
N ILE A 16 1.78 9.98 15.10
CA ILE A 16 2.26 8.72 14.55
C ILE A 16 1.56 8.58 13.20
N SER A 17 2.13 9.18 12.17
CA SER A 17 1.69 8.98 10.79
C SER A 17 2.09 7.57 10.40
N PHE A 18 1.20 6.61 10.63
CA PHE A 18 1.35 5.30 10.01
C PHE A 18 1.41 5.49 8.49
N ALA A 19 2.31 4.77 7.84
CA ALA A 19 2.44 4.80 6.39
C ALA A 19 1.17 4.25 5.73
N GLN A 20 0.16 5.10 5.52
CA GLN A 20 -1.13 4.65 5.00
C GLN A 20 -1.08 4.60 3.47
N LYS A 21 -1.40 3.43 2.94
CA LYS A 21 -1.67 3.25 1.51
C LYS A 21 -3.15 2.95 1.32
N LYS A 22 -3.72 3.37 0.19
CA LYS A 22 -5.06 2.99 -0.25
C LYS A 22 -4.97 2.45 -1.68
N SER A 23 -5.84 1.52 -2.02
CA SER A 23 -5.96 0.98 -3.36
C SER A 23 -7.40 0.98 -3.81
N SER A 24 -7.64 1.28 -5.08
CA SER A 24 -8.95 1.04 -5.69
C SER A 24 -9.23 -0.45 -5.95
N GLY A 25 -8.20 -1.31 -5.85
CA GLY A 25 -8.18 -2.61 -6.52
C GLY A 25 -8.32 -2.45 -8.04
N VAL A 26 -8.47 -3.56 -8.75
CA VAL A 26 -8.70 -3.54 -10.20
C VAL A 26 -10.14 -3.10 -10.50
N VAL A 27 -10.29 -1.91 -11.05
CA VAL A 27 -11.56 -1.36 -11.53
C VAL A 27 -11.75 -1.75 -12.99
N SER A 28 -12.72 -2.61 -13.27
CA SER A 28 -13.10 -2.97 -14.65
C SER A 28 -13.95 -1.86 -15.27
N LEU A 29 -13.35 -1.14 -16.21
CA LEU A 29 -13.96 -0.01 -16.92
C LEU A 29 -14.78 -0.48 -18.12
N ARG A 30 -14.21 -1.41 -18.90
CA ARG A 30 -14.88 -2.10 -20.00
C ARG A 30 -14.67 -3.61 -19.87
N THR A 31 -15.72 -4.38 -20.06
CA THR A 31 -15.70 -5.84 -20.11
C THR A 31 -16.03 -6.34 -21.53
N GLY A 32 -15.72 -7.61 -21.83
CA GLY A 32 -15.95 -8.20 -23.15
C GLY A 32 -14.70 -8.22 -24.04
N SER A 33 -14.87 -8.03 -25.35
CA SER A 33 -13.82 -8.21 -26.36
C SER A 33 -12.68 -7.18 -26.32
N THR A 34 -12.88 -6.07 -25.63
CA THR A 34 -11.85 -5.05 -25.42
C THR A 34 -11.88 -4.68 -23.95
N ILE A 35 -11.01 -5.32 -23.17
CA ILE A 35 -10.95 -5.08 -21.73
C ILE A 35 -10.18 -3.80 -21.49
N ILE A 36 -10.74 -2.95 -20.65
CA ILE A 36 -10.04 -1.79 -20.10
C ILE A 36 -10.23 -1.83 -18.60
N SER A 37 -9.13 -1.75 -17.86
CA SER A 37 -9.15 -1.69 -16.41
C SER A 37 -8.06 -0.77 -15.89
N ILE A 38 -8.27 -0.28 -14.68
CA ILE A 38 -7.29 0.53 -13.96
C ILE A 38 -7.29 0.13 -12.49
N GLN A 39 -6.10 0.09 -11.91
CA GLN A 39 -5.91 0.13 -10.47
C GLN A 39 -5.15 1.40 -10.11
N ILE A 40 -5.63 2.10 -9.09
CA ILE A 40 -5.04 3.32 -8.56
C ILE A 40 -4.61 3.04 -7.12
N ASP A 41 -3.31 3.11 -6.87
CA ASP A 41 -2.73 2.97 -5.54
C ASP A 41 -2.20 4.32 -5.08
N LEU A 42 -2.67 4.78 -3.92
CA LEU A 42 -2.28 6.04 -3.31
C LEU A 42 -1.39 5.76 -2.11
N ASN A 43 -0.20 6.37 -2.06
CA ASN A 43 0.70 6.28 -0.92
C ASN A 43 0.84 7.64 -0.23
N GLN A 44 0.21 7.79 0.94
CA GLN A 44 0.25 9.04 1.71
C GLN A 44 1.66 9.41 2.18
N THR A 45 2.51 8.42 2.43
CA THR A 45 3.89 8.64 2.93
C THR A 45 4.74 9.36 1.90
N THR A 46 4.60 8.98 0.64
CA THR A 46 5.39 9.53 -0.47
C THR A 46 4.61 10.57 -1.29
N SER A 47 3.33 10.80 -0.97
CA SER A 47 2.40 11.61 -1.77
C SER A 47 2.42 11.23 -3.26
N LEU A 48 2.44 9.92 -3.54
CA LEU A 48 2.58 9.38 -4.89
C LEU A 48 1.38 8.49 -5.23
N ALA A 49 0.79 8.73 -6.41
CA ALA A 49 -0.20 7.87 -7.03
C ALA A 49 0.49 6.93 -8.03
N THR A 50 0.09 5.67 -8.03
CA THR A 50 0.50 4.67 -9.00
C THR A 50 -0.71 4.19 -9.76
N PHE A 51 -0.62 4.23 -11.08
CA PHE A 51 -1.64 3.76 -12.01
C PHE A 51 -1.16 2.47 -12.66
N THR A 52 -1.95 1.40 -12.54
CA THR A 52 -1.79 0.18 -13.34
C THR A 52 -2.95 0.11 -14.30
N VAL A 53 -2.71 0.42 -15.57
CA VAL A 53 -3.73 0.47 -16.62
C VAL A 53 -3.56 -0.72 -17.55
N VAL A 54 -4.65 -1.43 -17.81
CA VAL A 54 -4.68 -2.52 -18.80
C VAL A 54 -5.69 -2.16 -19.87
N GLY A 55 -5.28 -2.30 -21.14
CA GLY A 55 -6.13 -2.04 -22.29
C GLY A 55 -5.76 -2.90 -23.50
N PRO A 56 -6.50 -2.80 -24.62
CA PRO A 56 -6.14 -3.49 -25.86
C PRO A 56 -4.77 -3.04 -26.38
N SER A 57 -3.95 -3.97 -26.88
CA SER A 57 -2.64 -3.64 -27.46
C SER A 57 -2.70 -3.00 -28.84
N THR A 58 -3.83 -3.16 -29.55
CA THR A 58 -4.05 -2.69 -30.93
C THR A 58 -4.89 -1.42 -31.02
N ARG A 59 -5.30 -0.84 -29.88
CA ARG A 59 -6.14 0.37 -29.85
C ARG A 59 -5.59 1.36 -28.83
N TRP A 60 -5.71 2.64 -29.12
CA TRP A 60 -5.52 3.67 -28.11
C TRP A 60 -6.63 3.58 -27.06
N PHE A 61 -6.31 3.90 -25.82
CA PHE A 61 -7.28 3.99 -24.74
C PHE A 61 -6.88 5.11 -23.79
N SER A 62 -7.88 5.77 -23.21
CA SER A 62 -7.71 6.91 -22.32
C SER A 62 -8.59 6.77 -21.09
N ILE A 63 -8.12 7.28 -19.96
CA ILE A 63 -8.84 7.31 -18.69
C ILE A 63 -8.75 8.71 -18.12
N GLY A 64 -9.90 9.35 -17.91
CA GLY A 64 -10.01 10.67 -17.29
C GLY A 64 -10.41 10.61 -15.82
N PHE A 65 -9.87 11.50 -15.01
CA PHE A 65 -10.05 11.52 -13.56
C PHE A 65 -11.09 12.53 -13.08
N ASN A 66 -11.85 12.14 -12.05
CA ASN A 66 -12.86 12.94 -11.36
C ASN A 66 -13.96 13.55 -12.26
N ALA A 67 -14.34 12.82 -13.31
CA ALA A 67 -15.36 13.26 -14.25
C ALA A 67 -16.43 12.18 -14.48
N THR A 68 -17.62 12.61 -14.92
CA THR A 68 -18.71 11.73 -15.38
C THR A 68 -19.11 12.00 -16.82
N THR A 69 -18.59 13.08 -17.41
CA THR A 69 -18.75 13.52 -18.80
C THR A 69 -17.41 14.06 -19.31
N MET A 70 -17.30 14.38 -20.61
CA MET A 70 -16.12 15.08 -21.17
C MET A 70 -16.13 16.57 -20.78
N ALA A 71 -16.06 16.84 -19.48
CA ALA A 71 -15.98 18.19 -18.93
C ALA A 71 -14.62 18.82 -19.23
N SER A 72 -14.58 20.15 -19.34
CA SER A 72 -13.32 20.89 -19.49
C SER A 72 -12.42 20.70 -18.26
N ASN A 73 -11.10 20.74 -18.47
CA ASN A 73 -10.08 20.54 -17.44
C ASN A 73 -10.13 19.15 -16.79
N THR A 74 -10.55 18.13 -17.56
CA THR A 74 -10.47 16.73 -17.11
C THR A 74 -9.12 16.16 -17.52
N ASP A 75 -8.26 15.97 -16.54
CA ASP A 75 -6.99 15.26 -16.64
C ASP A 75 -7.19 13.79 -17.07
N CYS A 76 -6.39 13.37 -18.04
CA CYS A 76 -6.46 12.08 -18.71
C CYS A 76 -5.08 11.45 -18.93
N ILE A 77 -4.97 10.16 -18.62
CA ILE A 77 -3.84 9.34 -19.04
C ILE A 77 -4.23 8.57 -20.30
N THR A 78 -3.48 8.75 -21.38
CA THR A 78 -3.78 8.11 -22.67
C THR A 78 -2.64 7.23 -23.15
N SER A 79 -2.96 5.99 -23.51
CA SER A 79 -2.07 5.12 -24.27
C SER A 79 -2.28 5.35 -25.76
N SER A 80 -1.25 5.81 -26.48
CA SER A 80 -1.25 5.99 -27.93
C SER A 80 -0.01 5.31 -28.53
N GLY A 81 -0.20 4.13 -29.11
CA GLY A 81 0.89 3.30 -29.59
C GLY A 81 1.80 2.86 -28.43
N THR A 82 3.07 3.25 -28.49
CA THR A 82 4.05 3.07 -27.40
C THR A 82 4.11 4.25 -26.44
N ALA A 83 3.49 5.37 -26.78
CA ALA A 83 3.47 6.57 -25.94
C ALA A 83 2.40 6.46 -24.84
N VAL A 84 2.74 7.02 -23.68
CA VAL A 84 1.81 7.33 -22.59
C VAL A 84 1.78 8.83 -22.48
N LEU A 85 0.63 9.42 -22.76
CA LEU A 85 0.43 10.86 -22.82
C LEU A 85 -0.28 11.33 -21.56
N ASP A 86 0.20 12.46 -21.06
CA ASP A 86 -0.46 13.31 -20.07
C ASP A 86 -1.29 14.34 -20.82
N GLN A 87 -2.59 14.38 -20.57
CA GLN A 87 -3.52 15.12 -21.41
C GLN A 87 -4.66 15.73 -20.61
N VAL A 88 -5.21 16.81 -21.15
CA VAL A 88 -6.39 17.48 -20.61
C VAL A 88 -7.51 17.56 -21.64
N LEU A 89 -8.74 17.27 -21.20
CA LEU A 89 -9.92 17.54 -22.01
C LEU A 89 -10.26 19.03 -22.00
N PRO A 90 -10.35 19.70 -23.17
CA PRO A 90 -10.80 21.09 -23.24
C PRO A 90 -12.31 21.26 -23.05
N GLY A 91 -13.07 20.14 -23.00
CA GLY A 91 -14.52 20.14 -22.93
C GLY A 91 -15.19 20.16 -24.31
N GLY A 92 -16.52 20.28 -24.33
CA GLY A 92 -17.26 20.46 -25.58
C GLY A 92 -17.18 19.27 -26.57
N HIS A 93 -16.94 18.06 -26.06
CA HIS A 93 -16.76 16.83 -26.86
C HIS A 93 -15.62 16.92 -27.89
N GLN A 94 -14.57 17.68 -27.56
CA GLN A 94 -13.38 17.79 -28.38
C GLN A 94 -12.30 16.77 -27.97
N GLU A 95 -11.32 16.57 -28.85
CA GLU A 95 -10.15 15.75 -28.55
C GLU A 95 -9.32 16.30 -27.37
N ALA A 96 -8.61 15.41 -26.67
CA ALA A 96 -7.75 15.78 -25.57
C ALA A 96 -6.48 16.47 -26.07
N ASN A 97 -6.08 17.55 -25.42
CA ASN A 97 -4.82 18.22 -25.69
C ASN A 97 -3.70 17.53 -24.91
N THR A 98 -2.51 17.39 -25.49
CA THR A 98 -1.34 16.93 -24.72
C THR A 98 -0.81 18.08 -23.88
N ASP A 99 -0.58 17.82 -22.60
CA ASP A 99 -0.16 18.83 -21.64
C ASP A 99 1.25 19.34 -21.99
N ALA A 100 1.50 20.61 -21.69
CA ALA A 100 2.80 21.23 -21.97
C ALA A 100 3.93 20.60 -21.12
N THR A 101 3.57 20.14 -19.92
CA THR A 101 4.44 19.38 -19.02
C THR A 101 3.86 17.99 -18.86
N ASN A 102 4.69 16.96 -19.07
CA ASN A 102 4.29 15.59 -18.74
C ASN A 102 4.72 15.27 -17.31
N ASN A 103 3.75 15.09 -16.42
CA ASN A 103 3.96 14.79 -15.01
C ASN A 103 3.90 13.29 -14.70
N LEU A 104 3.62 12.45 -15.70
CA LEU A 104 3.65 11.00 -15.58
C LEU A 104 5.09 10.45 -15.69
N THR A 105 5.47 9.63 -14.72
CA THR A 105 6.67 8.80 -14.81
C THR A 105 6.27 7.37 -15.19
N VAL A 106 6.54 6.97 -16.43
CA VAL A 106 6.25 5.60 -16.90
C VAL A 106 7.27 4.62 -16.30
N VAL A 107 6.78 3.68 -15.50
CA VAL A 107 7.57 2.62 -14.85
C VAL A 107 7.65 1.38 -15.76
N SER A 108 6.54 1.05 -16.43
CA SER A 108 6.45 -0.11 -17.31
C SER A 108 5.42 0.09 -18.40
N ASN A 109 5.68 -0.42 -19.60
CA ASN A 109 4.73 -0.45 -20.71
C ASN A 109 4.98 -1.71 -21.54
N VAL A 110 4.20 -2.77 -21.28
CA VAL A 110 4.43 -4.11 -21.84
C VAL A 110 3.19 -4.58 -22.59
N VAL A 111 3.40 -5.21 -23.73
CA VAL A 111 2.36 -5.92 -24.48
C VAL A 111 2.51 -7.42 -24.26
N ASN A 112 1.42 -8.07 -23.83
CA ASN A 112 1.33 -9.52 -23.74
C ASN A 112 0.07 -9.97 -24.50
N GLY A 113 0.27 -10.63 -25.66
CA GLY A 113 -0.81 -10.98 -26.57
C GLY A 113 -1.62 -9.76 -27.02
N THR A 114 -2.92 -9.78 -26.74
CA THR A 114 -3.88 -8.73 -27.13
C THR A 114 -3.99 -7.59 -26.12
N SER A 115 -3.25 -7.65 -25.01
CA SER A 115 -3.34 -6.67 -23.93
C SER A 115 -2.04 -5.89 -23.76
N ARG A 116 -2.17 -4.58 -23.52
CA ARG A 116 -1.11 -3.68 -23.06
C ARG A 116 -1.32 -3.39 -21.58
N THR A 117 -0.26 -3.53 -20.79
CA THR A 117 -0.22 -3.13 -19.38
C THR A 117 0.75 -1.98 -19.22
N ILE A 118 0.27 -0.87 -18.69
CA ILE A 118 1.05 0.33 -18.37
C ILE A 118 1.07 0.49 -16.87
N ILE A 119 2.26 0.73 -16.31
CA ILE A 119 2.43 1.16 -14.94
C ILE A 119 3.08 2.54 -15.00
N ALA A 120 2.41 3.54 -14.45
CA ALA A 120 2.91 4.92 -14.36
C ALA A 120 2.68 5.47 -12.97
N THR A 121 3.50 6.45 -12.57
CA THR A 121 3.36 7.15 -11.29
C THR A 121 3.26 8.65 -11.50
N ARG A 122 2.56 9.34 -10.59
CA ARG A 122 2.48 10.81 -10.54
C ARG A 122 2.37 11.28 -9.09
N PRO A 123 2.99 12.42 -8.71
CA PRO A 123 2.70 13.06 -7.43
C PRO A 123 1.20 13.33 -7.25
N PHE A 124 0.70 13.34 -6.01
CA PHE A 124 -0.69 13.70 -5.73
C PHE A 124 -1.04 15.11 -6.20
N ASN A 125 -0.10 16.03 -6.09
CA ASN A 125 -0.20 17.40 -6.57
C ASN A 125 1.10 17.71 -7.31
N THR A 126 0.99 18.03 -8.59
CA THR A 126 2.11 18.34 -9.48
C THR A 126 2.41 19.84 -9.53
N GLY A 127 1.46 20.66 -9.07
CA GLY A 127 1.46 22.10 -9.26
C GLY A 127 0.92 22.54 -10.62
N ASP A 128 0.59 21.60 -11.52
CA ASP A 128 -0.08 21.88 -12.78
C ASP A 128 -1.59 22.03 -12.57
N SER A 129 -2.21 23.03 -13.21
CA SER A 129 -3.65 23.26 -13.15
C SER A 129 -4.46 22.31 -14.03
N GLU A 130 -3.82 21.70 -15.03
CA GLU A 130 -4.43 20.74 -15.95
C GLU A 130 -4.53 19.33 -15.32
N ASP A 131 -3.74 19.08 -14.27
CA ASP A 131 -3.71 17.82 -13.51
C ASP A 131 -4.78 17.71 -12.42
N TYR A 132 -5.34 16.51 -12.26
CA TYR A 132 -6.16 16.18 -11.10
C TYR A 132 -5.30 16.02 -9.85
N THR A 133 -5.58 16.83 -8.84
CA THR A 133 -4.97 16.72 -7.51
C THR A 133 -5.64 15.62 -6.68
N PHE A 134 -4.88 14.58 -6.34
CA PHE A 134 -5.37 13.48 -5.49
C PHE A 134 -5.43 13.91 -4.02
N ASN A 135 -6.64 13.86 -3.45
CA ASN A 135 -6.84 13.96 -2.00
C ASN A 135 -6.99 12.57 -1.39
N PHE A 136 -6.02 12.16 -0.58
CA PHE A 136 -6.02 10.84 0.07
C PHE A 136 -7.19 10.59 1.03
N ALA A 137 -7.83 11.66 1.54
CA ALA A 137 -9.03 11.55 2.35
C ALA A 137 -10.24 11.05 1.54
N ASN A 138 -10.25 11.25 0.22
CA ASN A 138 -11.33 10.77 -0.65
C ASN A 138 -11.31 9.24 -0.71
N ASN A 139 -12.48 8.63 -0.65
CA ASN A 139 -12.65 7.18 -0.72
C ASN A 139 -13.26 6.72 -2.05
N THR A 140 -13.63 7.66 -2.91
CA THR A 140 -14.13 7.36 -4.26
C THR A 140 -13.53 8.33 -5.27
N LEU A 141 -13.45 7.90 -6.52
CA LEU A 141 -13.05 8.73 -7.65
C LEU A 141 -13.86 8.31 -8.87
N ASN A 142 -14.55 9.28 -9.49
CA ASN A 142 -15.23 9.02 -10.75
C ASN A 142 -14.21 8.99 -11.88
N LEU A 143 -14.37 8.04 -12.78
CA LEU A 143 -13.51 7.83 -13.93
C LEU A 143 -14.38 7.88 -15.17
N ILE A 144 -13.87 8.53 -16.20
CA ILE A 144 -14.34 8.32 -17.57
C ILE A 144 -13.28 7.52 -18.32
N TRP A 145 -13.69 6.80 -19.35
CA TRP A 145 -12.76 6.07 -20.19
C TRP A 145 -13.25 6.05 -21.63
N ALA A 146 -12.31 5.92 -22.55
CA ALA A 146 -12.58 5.77 -23.97
C ALA A 146 -11.51 4.90 -24.65
N ASN A 147 -11.85 4.31 -25.79
CA ASN A 147 -10.87 3.66 -26.65
C ASN A 147 -11.15 3.89 -28.13
N GLY A 148 -10.08 3.90 -28.90
CA GLY A 148 -10.10 4.18 -30.33
C GLY A 148 -10.37 3.00 -31.25
N PRO A 149 -10.50 3.30 -32.56
CA PRO A 149 -10.49 2.31 -33.63
C PRO A 149 -9.10 1.72 -33.91
N SER A 150 -8.04 2.48 -33.64
CA SER A 150 -6.66 2.26 -34.09
C SER A 150 -5.66 2.35 -32.94
N GLY A 151 -4.44 1.87 -33.17
CA GLY A 151 -3.39 1.76 -32.13
C GLY A 151 -2.84 3.10 -31.62
N VAL A 152 -3.03 4.18 -32.36
CA VAL A 152 -2.57 5.55 -32.04
C VAL A 152 -3.75 6.51 -32.16
N ILE A 153 -3.72 7.64 -31.44
CA ILE A 153 -4.72 8.68 -31.60
C ILE A 153 -4.65 9.23 -33.03
N ASP A 154 -5.78 9.18 -33.73
CA ASP A 154 -5.94 9.75 -35.06
C ASP A 154 -6.73 11.07 -34.93
N PRO A 155 -6.13 12.22 -35.27
CA PRO A 155 -6.80 13.51 -35.17
C PRO A 155 -8.14 13.54 -35.92
N GLY A 156 -9.18 14.04 -35.26
CA GLY A 156 -10.53 14.13 -35.83
C GLY A 156 -11.29 12.80 -35.95
N VAL A 157 -10.77 11.70 -35.39
CA VAL A 157 -11.47 10.40 -35.35
C VAL A 157 -12.04 10.16 -33.95
N GLU A 158 -13.35 9.88 -33.89
CA GLU A 158 -14.03 9.61 -32.62
C GLU A 158 -13.63 8.26 -31.99
N HIS A 159 -13.83 8.14 -30.68
CA HIS A 159 -13.64 6.87 -29.97
C HIS A 159 -14.66 5.81 -30.42
N SER A 160 -14.24 4.54 -30.44
CA SER A 160 -15.14 3.42 -30.74
C SER A 160 -16.05 3.05 -29.56
N SER A 161 -15.62 3.29 -28.33
CA SER A 161 -16.40 2.99 -27.13
C SER A 161 -15.91 3.86 -25.98
N PHE A 162 -16.81 4.15 -25.05
CA PHE A 162 -16.58 5.02 -23.91
C PHE A 162 -17.52 4.66 -22.77
N GLY A 163 -17.24 5.18 -21.58
CA GLY A 163 -18.14 5.04 -20.45
C GLY A 163 -17.62 5.76 -19.21
N THR A 164 -18.35 5.59 -18.11
CA THR A 164 -17.95 6.08 -16.78
C THR A 164 -18.02 4.95 -15.75
N LYS A 165 -17.18 5.05 -14.73
CA LYS A 165 -17.12 4.11 -13.61
C LYS A 165 -16.66 4.85 -12.35
N SER A 166 -17.19 4.47 -11.20
CA SER A 166 -16.65 4.94 -9.92
C SER A 166 -15.65 3.92 -9.37
N ALA A 167 -14.46 4.40 -9.00
CA ALA A 167 -13.46 3.64 -8.25
C ALA A 167 -13.67 3.87 -6.75
N SER A 168 -13.60 2.82 -5.95
CA SER A 168 -13.70 2.88 -4.49
C SER A 168 -12.38 2.47 -3.87
N PHE A 169 -11.84 3.28 -2.95
CA PHE A 169 -10.57 3.03 -2.30
C PHE A 169 -10.74 2.31 -0.96
N ALA A 170 -9.91 1.30 -0.74
CA ALA A 170 -9.75 0.63 0.55
C ALA A 170 -8.34 0.84 1.08
N THR A 171 -8.22 1.08 2.39
CA THR A 171 -6.91 1.15 3.07
C THR A 171 -6.22 -0.20 3.01
N LEU A 172 -4.99 -0.22 2.51
CA LEU A 172 -4.13 -1.40 2.58
C LEU A 172 -3.51 -1.46 3.97
N GLY A 173 -3.55 -2.63 4.60
CA GLY A 173 -2.89 -2.85 5.89
C GLY A 173 -1.38 -2.64 5.78
N THR A 174 -0.77 -2.02 6.78
CA THR A 174 0.69 -1.93 6.89
C THR A 174 1.24 -3.24 7.46
N GLU A 175 2.05 -3.98 6.69
CA GLU A 175 2.89 -5.03 7.27
C GLU A 175 3.87 -4.38 8.25
N ASN A 176 3.63 -4.54 9.55
CA ASN A 176 4.57 -4.05 10.56
C ASN A 176 5.70 -5.07 10.74
N PHE A 177 6.82 -4.85 10.05
CA PHE A 177 8.01 -5.70 10.13
C PHE A 177 8.71 -5.66 11.50
N ALA A 178 8.40 -4.67 12.35
CA ALA A 178 8.91 -4.57 13.71
C ALA A 178 7.97 -5.22 14.77
N SER A 179 6.84 -5.81 14.36
CA SER A 179 5.88 -6.40 15.30
C SER A 179 6.43 -7.64 16.01
N LEU A 180 6.18 -7.71 17.32
CA LEU A 180 6.48 -8.88 18.16
C LEU A 180 5.67 -10.13 17.74
N ASP A 181 4.59 -9.98 16.97
CA ASP A 181 3.79 -11.12 16.46
C ASP A 181 4.60 -12.07 15.58
N LYS A 182 5.61 -11.52 14.89
CA LYS A 182 6.51 -12.26 14.00
C LYS A 182 7.58 -13.06 14.75
N ILE A 183 7.62 -13.00 16.10
CA ILE A 183 8.50 -13.83 16.92
C ILE A 183 7.97 -15.27 16.95
N SER A 184 8.88 -16.23 16.78
CA SER A 184 8.62 -17.67 16.88
C SER A 184 9.49 -18.32 17.96
N ILE A 185 9.04 -19.46 18.51
CA ILE A 185 9.75 -20.21 19.55
C ILE A 185 9.93 -21.65 19.06
N TYR A 186 11.17 -22.16 19.08
CA TYR A 186 11.46 -23.54 18.69
C TYR A 186 12.61 -24.19 19.50
N PRO A 187 12.59 -25.51 19.70
CA PRO A 187 11.45 -26.39 19.43
C PRO A 187 10.30 -26.09 20.41
N ASN A 188 9.07 -26.30 19.96
CA ASN A 188 7.88 -26.28 20.81
C ASN A 188 6.95 -27.41 20.31
N PRO A 189 6.79 -28.53 21.05
CA PRO A 189 7.28 -28.78 22.40
C PRO A 189 8.81 -28.82 22.55
N SER A 190 9.33 -28.55 23.75
CA SER A 190 10.76 -28.48 24.09
C SER A 190 11.13 -29.47 25.20
N ASN A 191 12.36 -29.97 25.19
CA ASN A 191 12.92 -30.79 26.29
C ASN A 191 13.61 -29.93 27.38
N GLY A 192 13.23 -28.65 27.49
CA GLY A 192 13.79 -27.72 28.46
C GLY A 192 14.61 -26.59 27.86
N ILE A 193 15.23 -26.77 26.69
CA ILE A 193 15.99 -25.71 25.99
C ILE A 193 15.27 -25.35 24.69
N PHE A 194 15.03 -24.07 24.47
CA PHE A 194 14.40 -23.56 23.25
C PHE A 194 14.92 -22.17 22.88
N THR A 195 14.68 -21.78 21.65
CA THR A 195 15.20 -20.56 21.03
C THR A 195 14.07 -19.63 20.61
N ILE A 196 14.27 -18.33 20.79
CA ILE A 196 13.41 -17.28 20.22
C ILE A 196 13.98 -16.85 18.87
N SER A 197 13.23 -17.09 17.79
CA SER A 197 13.59 -16.58 16.46
C SER A 197 12.80 -15.34 16.13
N LYS A 198 13.53 -14.32 15.68
CA LYS A 198 13.06 -12.99 15.34
C LYS A 198 13.92 -12.42 14.21
N ASN A 199 13.40 -11.47 13.45
CA ASN A 199 14.23 -10.69 12.54
C ASN A 199 15.16 -9.74 13.32
N SER A 200 16.18 -9.19 12.65
CA SER A 200 17.17 -8.29 13.26
C SER A 200 16.59 -6.95 13.74
N ILE A 201 15.43 -6.56 13.21
CA ILE A 201 14.75 -5.29 13.50
C ILE A 201 14.02 -5.35 14.84
N ILE A 202 13.47 -6.52 15.20
CA ILE A 202 12.72 -6.71 16.45
C ILE A 202 13.65 -6.64 17.65
N GLN A 203 13.46 -5.62 18.49
CA GLN A 203 14.17 -5.48 19.76
C GLN A 203 13.33 -6.04 20.90
N ILE A 204 13.89 -6.96 21.68
CA ILE A 204 13.26 -7.47 22.90
C ILE A 204 13.97 -6.79 24.07
N THR A 205 13.20 -6.26 25.01
CA THR A 205 13.73 -5.64 26.23
C THR A 205 13.59 -6.57 27.43
N LYS A 206 12.53 -7.38 27.47
CA LYS A 206 12.24 -8.23 28.62
C LYS A 206 11.42 -9.46 28.22
N ILE A 207 11.75 -10.58 28.87
CA ILE A 207 11.04 -11.84 28.78
C ILE A 207 10.66 -12.30 30.18
N LYS A 208 9.40 -12.67 30.40
CA LYS A 208 8.90 -13.26 31.64
C LYS A 208 8.25 -14.60 31.37
N ILE A 209 8.43 -15.55 32.28
CA ILE A 209 7.90 -16.91 32.15
C ILE A 209 7.00 -17.19 33.33
N PHE A 210 5.80 -17.69 33.04
CA PHE A 210 4.75 -17.96 34.01
C PHE A 210 4.28 -19.41 33.91
N ASP A 211 3.85 -19.98 35.05
CA ASP A 211 3.07 -21.23 35.06
C ASP A 211 1.60 -21.00 34.68
N THR A 212 0.80 -22.06 34.68
CA THR A 212 -0.65 -22.01 34.41
C THR A 212 -1.45 -21.26 35.47
N ASN A 213 -0.88 -20.98 36.64
CA ASN A 213 -1.48 -20.19 37.71
C ASN A 213 -1.05 -18.72 37.66
N ALA A 214 -0.42 -18.29 36.56
CA ALA A 214 0.15 -16.95 36.37
C ALA A 214 1.23 -16.57 37.39
N LYS A 215 1.86 -17.56 38.05
CA LYS A 215 3.00 -17.31 38.93
C LYS A 215 4.23 -17.02 38.10
N LEU A 216 4.91 -15.90 38.36
CA LEU A 216 6.18 -15.57 37.72
C LEU A 216 7.27 -16.54 38.18
N LEU A 217 7.90 -17.21 37.22
CA LEU A 217 8.94 -18.21 37.45
C LEU A 217 10.35 -17.72 37.09
N LYS A 218 10.48 -16.96 36.01
CA LYS A 218 11.76 -16.45 35.50
C LYS A 218 11.55 -15.11 34.80
N GLU A 219 12.46 -14.17 35.01
CA GLU A 219 12.52 -12.88 34.29
C GLU A 219 13.92 -12.70 33.71
N ILE A 220 13.99 -12.36 32.43
CA ILE A 220 15.21 -12.09 31.68
C ILE A 220 15.11 -10.67 31.14
N LYS A 221 16.05 -9.81 31.51
CA LYS A 221 16.20 -8.47 30.93
C LYS A 221 17.25 -8.54 29.83
N SER A 222 16.91 -8.01 28.66
CA SER A 222 17.77 -8.06 27.47
C SER A 222 18.39 -6.68 27.24
N ASP A 223 19.62 -6.50 27.74
CA ASP A 223 20.42 -5.31 27.50
C ASP A 223 21.29 -5.54 26.25
N ALA A 224 20.83 -4.99 25.11
CA ALA A 224 21.51 -4.63 23.86
C ALA A 224 22.54 -5.56 23.17
N ASN A 225 23.09 -6.63 23.77
CA ASN A 225 24.21 -7.39 23.19
C ASN A 225 24.14 -8.92 23.35
N ASN A 226 23.11 -9.49 23.98
CA ASN A 226 23.00 -10.95 24.05
C ASN A 226 22.44 -11.52 22.74
N GLN A 227 23.34 -12.06 21.92
CA GLN A 227 23.01 -12.89 20.75
C GLN A 227 22.52 -14.30 21.13
N GLU A 228 22.52 -14.65 22.41
CA GLU A 228 22.00 -15.93 22.88
C GLU A 228 20.47 -15.90 23.00
N ASN A 229 19.82 -16.32 21.92
CA ASN A 229 18.38 -16.50 21.82
C ASN A 229 17.87 -17.76 22.56
N ALA A 230 18.76 -18.53 23.19
CA ALA A 230 18.44 -19.78 23.87
C ALA A 230 17.99 -19.52 25.31
N ILE A 231 16.84 -20.08 25.68
CA ILE A 231 16.27 -20.04 27.02
C ILE A 231 16.26 -21.47 27.56
N ASP A 232 16.86 -21.60 28.74
CA ASP A 232 16.91 -22.85 29.47
C ASP A 232 15.86 -22.86 30.61
N LEU A 233 14.96 -23.83 30.53
CA LEU A 233 13.95 -24.25 31.50
C LEU A 233 14.08 -25.76 31.81
N SER A 234 15.22 -26.40 31.56
CA SER A 234 15.44 -27.83 31.82
C SER A 234 15.20 -28.24 33.28
N SER A 235 15.37 -27.31 34.22
CA SER A 235 15.08 -27.52 35.65
C SER A 235 13.59 -27.46 36.01
N PHE A 236 12.71 -27.15 35.07
CA PHE A 236 11.28 -27.00 35.29
C PHE A 236 10.54 -28.30 35.02
N THR A 237 9.40 -28.49 35.69
CA THR A 237 8.57 -29.68 35.49
C THR A 237 7.96 -29.69 34.09
N LYS A 238 7.71 -30.87 33.54
CA LYS A 238 6.98 -31.04 32.29
C LYS A 238 5.60 -30.41 32.39
N GLY A 239 5.16 -29.68 31.37
CA GLY A 239 3.91 -28.93 31.43
C GLY A 239 3.85 -27.73 30.49
N ILE A 240 2.79 -26.94 30.65
CA ILE A 240 2.53 -25.74 29.85
C ILE A 240 3.01 -24.51 30.59
N TYR A 241 3.70 -23.62 29.87
CA TYR A 241 4.13 -22.33 30.38
C TYR A 241 3.77 -21.21 29.41
N PHE A 242 3.65 -20.00 29.94
CA PHE A 242 3.39 -18.79 29.17
C PHE A 242 4.58 -17.85 29.24
N MET A 243 5.04 -17.41 28.08
CA MET A 243 6.14 -16.48 27.93
C MET A 243 5.62 -15.12 27.49
N GLU A 244 5.73 -14.11 28.33
CA GLU A 244 5.50 -12.71 27.96
C GLU A 244 6.81 -12.12 27.43
N ILE A 245 6.83 -11.73 26.16
CA ILE A 245 7.95 -11.07 25.49
C ILE A 245 7.54 -9.62 25.26
N SER A 246 8.40 -8.68 25.64
CA SER A 246 8.09 -7.25 25.58
C SER A 246 9.24 -6.42 25.03
N ASN A 247 8.89 -5.39 24.28
CA ASN A 247 9.78 -4.31 23.88
C ASN A 247 9.39 -3.03 24.65
N LYS A 248 9.82 -1.85 24.20
CA LYS A 248 9.49 -0.58 24.88
C LYS A 248 8.02 -0.15 24.71
N GLU A 249 7.33 -0.66 23.69
CA GLU A 249 6.04 -0.18 23.23
C GLU A 249 4.94 -1.25 23.36
N ASP A 250 5.28 -2.51 23.06
CA ASP A 250 4.39 -3.65 22.92
C ASP A 250 4.79 -4.85 23.78
N LYS A 251 3.83 -5.74 23.99
CA LYS A 251 4.03 -7.05 24.60
C LYS A 251 3.23 -8.14 23.88
N ILE A 252 3.79 -9.34 23.84
CA ILE A 252 3.15 -10.54 23.30
C ILE A 252 3.29 -11.73 24.26
N ILE A 253 2.30 -12.61 24.28
CA ILE A 253 2.36 -13.86 25.04
C ILE A 253 2.46 -15.03 24.06
N LYS A 254 3.44 -15.93 24.29
CA LYS A 254 3.60 -17.18 23.55
C LYS A 254 3.50 -18.36 24.51
N LYS A 255 2.84 -19.44 24.08
CA LYS A 255 2.73 -20.69 24.84
C LYS A 255 3.91 -21.60 24.50
N ILE A 256 4.56 -22.18 25.52
CA ILE A 256 5.61 -23.20 25.37
C ILE A 256 5.20 -24.46 26.14
N ILE A 257 5.50 -25.62 25.56
CA ILE A 257 5.19 -26.93 26.15
C ILE A 257 6.51 -27.64 26.45
N LEU A 258 6.74 -28.02 27.71
CA LEU A 258 7.91 -28.80 28.13
C LEU A 258 7.56 -30.29 28.24
N GLN A 259 8.43 -31.16 27.68
CA GLN A 259 8.28 -32.61 27.60
C GLN A 259 9.35 -33.40 28.34
#